data_AF-A0A5M4DAT1-F1
#
_entry.id   AF-A0A5M4DAT1-F1
#
_cell.length_a   1.000
_cell.length_b   1.000
_cell.length_c   1.000
_cell.angle_alpha   90.00
_cell.angle_beta   90.00
_cell.angle_gamma   90.00
#
_symmetry.space_group_name_H-M   'P 1'
#
loop_
_entity.id
_entity.type
_entity.pdbx_description
1 polymer ?
#
loop_
_entity_poly.entity_id
_entity_poly.type
_entity_poly.pdbx_seq_one_letter_code
_entity_poly.pdbx_strand_id
1 'polypeptide(L)'
;MLGERMAAQKTTGRKQDGRFAKGQSGNPDGRPEGIPNKVTRDVRELARELVEDPAYRLRLRKRLIAGQARQMEPLLWHYAFGKPVEKQDAKEGKTLAELLARSFEVEEEERAKLAARVEPVSEDDE
;
A
#
# COMPACT_ATOMS: atom_id res chain seq x y z
N MET A 1 -12.23 16.27 -50.47
CA MET A 1 -12.93 14.98 -50.69
C MET A 1 -12.32 13.98 -49.70
N LEU A 2 -12.51 14.16 -48.39
CA LEU A 2 -13.64 13.63 -47.58
C LEU A 2 -13.86 12.12 -47.81
N GLY A 3 -13.59 11.32 -46.77
CA GLY A 3 -13.80 9.88 -46.78
C GLY A 3 -13.40 9.23 -45.46
N GLU A 4 -13.99 9.71 -44.35
CA GLU A 4 -13.97 9.04 -43.05
C GLU A 4 -14.33 7.56 -43.19
N ARG A 5 -13.51 6.67 -42.63
CA ARG A 5 -13.94 5.30 -42.34
C ARG A 5 -14.28 5.20 -40.86
N MET A 6 -15.55 5.44 -40.55
CA MET A 6 -16.15 5.13 -39.26
C MET A 6 -16.08 3.62 -39.01
N ALA A 7 -15.34 3.22 -37.97
CA ALA A 7 -15.39 1.85 -37.45
C ALA A 7 -16.64 1.70 -36.58
N ALA A 8 -17.68 1.07 -37.15
CA ALA A 8 -18.89 0.72 -36.43
C ALA A 8 -18.58 -0.24 -35.27
N GLN A 9 -18.83 0.20 -34.03
CA GLN A 9 -18.75 -0.63 -32.85
C GLN A 9 -19.90 -1.63 -32.83
N LYS A 10 -19.60 -2.93 -32.95
CA LYS A 10 -20.58 -4.01 -32.78
C LYS A 10 -20.64 -4.41 -31.30
N THR A 11 -21.68 -3.99 -30.59
CA THR A 11 -22.02 -4.56 -29.29
C THR A 11 -22.57 -5.98 -29.48
N THR A 12 -21.94 -6.98 -28.86
CA THR A 12 -22.35 -8.39 -29.02
C THR A 12 -23.48 -8.74 -28.05
N GLY A 13 -24.73 -8.66 -28.51
CA GLY A 13 -25.91 -9.15 -27.78
C GLY A 13 -26.17 -10.64 -27.99
N ARG A 14 -25.35 -11.55 -27.43
CA ARG A 14 -25.64 -13.00 -27.48
C ARG A 14 -25.40 -13.71 -26.15
N LYS A 15 -26.31 -14.64 -25.83
CA LYS A 15 -26.23 -15.62 -24.71
C LYS A 15 -24.86 -16.27 -24.64
N GLN A 16 -24.28 -16.32 -23.44
CA GLN A 16 -22.94 -16.82 -23.16
C GLN A 16 -22.94 -18.32 -22.83
N ASP A 17 -23.71 -19.11 -23.58
CA ASP A 17 -23.75 -20.55 -23.38
C ASP A 17 -22.55 -21.17 -24.12
N GLY A 18 -21.47 -21.49 -23.39
CA GLY A 18 -20.43 -22.43 -23.84
C GLY A 18 -19.50 -22.00 -24.97
N ARG A 19 -19.28 -20.70 -25.24
CA ARG A 19 -18.40 -20.25 -26.34
C ARG A 19 -16.93 -20.69 -26.20
N PHE A 20 -16.45 -20.90 -24.99
CA PHE A 20 -15.07 -21.29 -24.72
C PHE A 20 -15.06 -22.55 -23.83
N ALA A 21 -14.08 -23.43 -24.04
CA ALA A 21 -13.92 -24.63 -23.22
C ALA A 21 -13.72 -24.24 -21.75
N LYS A 22 -14.11 -25.12 -20.82
CA LYS A 22 -13.92 -24.89 -19.39
C LYS A 22 -12.42 -24.66 -19.11
N GLY A 23 -12.08 -23.48 -18.60
CA GLY A 23 -10.69 -23.06 -18.37
C GLY A 23 -10.07 -22.22 -19.48
N GLN A 24 -10.77 -21.99 -20.59
CA GLN A 24 -10.34 -21.08 -21.65
C GLN A 24 -11.16 -19.79 -21.61
N SER A 25 -10.47 -18.66 -21.65
CA SER A 25 -11.09 -17.35 -21.85
C SER A 25 -10.98 -16.97 -23.33
N GLY A 26 -11.82 -16.04 -23.78
CA GLY A 26 -11.67 -15.43 -25.11
C GLY A 26 -10.42 -14.55 -25.25
N ASN A 27 -9.60 -14.45 -24.21
CA ASN A 27 -8.34 -13.73 -24.20
C ASN A 27 -7.29 -14.52 -23.38
N PRO A 28 -6.67 -15.55 -23.99
CA PRO A 28 -5.77 -16.48 -23.30
C PRO A 28 -4.55 -15.79 -22.69
N ASP A 29 -4.10 -14.68 -23.28
CA ASP A 29 -2.95 -13.90 -22.79
C ASP A 29 -3.30 -12.93 -21.66
N GLY A 30 -4.59 -12.86 -21.29
CA GLY A 30 -5.07 -11.98 -20.24
C GLY A 30 -4.98 -10.50 -20.62
N ARG A 31 -5.19 -9.64 -19.63
CA ARG A 31 -5.09 -8.19 -19.83
C ARG A 31 -3.60 -7.84 -20.00
N PRO A 32 -3.19 -7.13 -21.06
CA PRO A 32 -1.80 -6.76 -21.28
C PRO A 32 -1.24 -5.99 -20.08
N GLU A 33 -0.04 -6.39 -19.66
CA GLU A 33 0.66 -5.81 -18.52
C GLU A 33 1.04 -4.34 -18.76
N GLY A 34 1.03 -3.52 -17.71
CA GLY A 34 1.45 -2.12 -17.77
C GLY A 34 0.41 -1.13 -18.30
N ILE A 35 -0.70 -1.58 -18.88
CA ILE A 35 -1.77 -0.66 -19.32
C ILE A 35 -2.60 -0.23 -18.10
N PRO A 36 -2.79 1.08 -17.83
CA PRO A 36 -3.69 1.53 -16.77
C PRO A 36 -5.15 1.19 -17.09
N ASN A 37 -5.99 1.01 -16.05
CA ASN A 37 -7.41 0.77 -16.27
C ASN A 37 -8.01 1.99 -17.00
N LYS A 38 -8.95 1.77 -17.94
CA LYS A 38 -9.64 2.84 -18.65
C LYS A 38 -10.17 3.89 -17.67
N VAL A 39 -10.81 3.44 -16.59
CA VAL A 39 -11.33 4.32 -15.52
C VAL A 39 -10.22 5.19 -14.92
N THR A 40 -9.05 4.61 -14.61
CA THR A 40 -7.92 5.35 -14.06
C THR A 40 -7.40 6.41 -15.03
N ARG A 41 -7.37 6.09 -16.33
CA ARG A 41 -6.95 7.06 -17.36
C ARG A 41 -7.94 8.21 -17.46
N ASP A 42 -9.22 7.90 -17.58
CA ASP A 42 -10.27 8.90 -17.76
C ASP A 42 -10.36 9.83 -16.53
N VAL A 43 -10.19 9.30 -15.30
CA VAL A 43 -10.13 10.13 -14.08
C VAL A 43 -8.91 11.04 -14.05
N ARG A 44 -7.73 10.56 -14.52
CA ARG A 44 -6.51 11.40 -14.61
C ARG A 44 -6.68 12.55 -15.60
N GLU A 45 -7.34 12.28 -16.72
CA GLU A 45 -7.63 13.29 -17.74
C GLU A 45 -8.57 14.37 -17.19
N LEU A 46 -9.71 13.97 -16.61
CA LEU A 46 -10.64 14.90 -15.97
C LEU A 46 -9.96 15.73 -14.86
N ALA A 47 -9.15 15.10 -14.02
CA ALA A 47 -8.43 15.80 -12.96
C ALA A 47 -7.46 16.84 -13.52
N ARG A 48 -6.79 16.54 -14.64
CA ARG A 48 -5.89 17.48 -15.33
C ARG A 48 -6.68 18.67 -15.88
N GLU A 49 -7.76 18.42 -16.60
CA GLU A 49 -8.63 19.46 -17.16
C GLU A 49 -9.13 20.42 -16.07
N LEU A 50 -9.57 19.88 -14.93
CA LEU A 50 -10.02 20.70 -13.80
C LEU A 50 -8.91 21.57 -13.20
N VAL A 51 -7.69 21.05 -13.10
CA VAL A 51 -6.56 21.81 -12.52
C VAL A 51 -6.05 22.88 -13.49
N GLU A 52 -6.15 22.62 -14.80
CA GLU A 52 -5.75 23.56 -15.85
C GLU A 52 -6.78 24.68 -16.08
N ASP A 53 -8.06 24.44 -15.76
CA ASP A 53 -9.14 25.44 -15.83
C ASP A 53 -8.77 26.74 -15.06
N PRO A 54 -8.68 27.90 -15.75
CA PRO A 54 -8.40 29.18 -15.12
C PRO A 54 -9.37 29.53 -13.99
N ALA A 55 -10.66 29.19 -14.14
CA ALA A 55 -11.68 29.50 -13.14
C ALA A 55 -11.46 28.68 -11.85
N TYR A 56 -11.07 27.40 -11.99
CA TYR A 56 -10.68 26.57 -10.86
C TYR A 56 -9.47 27.15 -10.13
N ARG A 57 -8.41 27.53 -10.86
CA ARG A 57 -7.18 28.10 -10.27
C ARG A 57 -7.45 29.41 -9.51
N LEU A 58 -8.31 30.28 -10.05
CA LEU A 58 -8.72 31.51 -9.38
C LEU A 58 -9.44 31.22 -8.06
N ARG A 59 -10.40 30.28 -8.05
CA ARG A 59 -11.12 29.89 -6.82
C ARG A 59 -10.18 29.22 -5.82
N LEU A 60 -9.28 28.35 -6.28
CA LEU A 60 -8.28 27.70 -5.44
C LEU A 60 -7.36 28.74 -4.78
N ARG A 61 -6.87 29.72 -5.54
CA ARG A 61 -6.06 30.83 -5.00
C ARG A 61 -6.81 31.62 -3.92
N LYS A 62 -8.10 31.92 -4.14
CA LYS A 62 -8.93 32.59 -3.12
C LYS A 62 -9.00 31.77 -1.82
N ARG A 63 -9.25 30.47 -1.91
CA ARG A 63 -9.29 29.58 -0.72
C ARG A 63 -7.94 29.47 -0.02
N LEU A 64 -6.84 29.42 -0.79
CA LEU A 64 -5.48 29.40 -0.26
C LEU A 64 -5.16 30.66 0.53
N ILE A 65 -5.47 31.82 -0.03
CA ILE A 65 -5.29 33.11 0.66
C ILE A 65 -6.18 33.18 1.91
N ALA A 66 -7.38 32.61 1.86
CA ALA A 66 -8.29 32.55 3.00
C ALA A 66 -7.94 31.49 4.08
N GLY A 67 -6.90 30.66 3.88
CA GLY A 67 -6.54 29.59 4.82
C GLY A 67 -7.57 28.45 4.89
N GLN A 68 -8.26 28.16 3.77
CA GLN A 68 -9.30 27.14 3.68
C GLN A 68 -8.90 25.94 2.81
N ALA A 69 -7.64 25.84 2.41
CA ALA A 69 -7.19 24.82 1.47
C ALA A 69 -6.69 23.52 2.14
N ARG A 70 -6.91 23.37 3.46
CA ARG A 70 -6.67 22.16 4.26
C ARG A 70 -5.29 21.54 3.97
N GLN A 71 -5.25 20.36 3.36
CA GLN A 71 -4.02 19.59 3.09
C GLN A 71 -3.07 20.29 2.10
N MET A 72 -3.57 21.24 1.30
CA MET A 72 -2.72 22.00 0.38
C MET A 72 -1.82 23.00 1.12
N GLU A 73 -2.22 23.47 2.31
CA GLU A 73 -1.42 24.46 3.03
C GLU A 73 -0.12 23.87 3.55
N PRO A 74 -0.10 22.79 4.36
CA PRO A 74 1.15 22.16 4.79
C PRO A 74 2.03 21.78 3.61
N LEU A 75 1.43 21.28 2.52
CA LEU A 75 2.15 20.92 1.31
C LEU A 75 2.88 22.12 0.68
N LEU A 76 2.22 23.28 0.60
CA LEU A 76 2.86 24.50 0.10
C LEU A 76 3.97 24.99 1.03
N TRP A 77 3.79 24.91 2.35
CA TRP A 77 4.85 25.20 3.32
C TRP A 77 6.07 24.28 3.12
N HIS A 78 5.85 22.99 2.89
CA HIS A 78 6.93 22.04 2.61
C HIS A 78 7.71 22.37 1.34
N TYR A 79 7.04 22.82 0.29
CA TYR A 79 7.72 23.26 -0.92
C TYR A 79 8.46 24.60 -0.76
N ALA A 80 7.90 25.53 0.03
CA ALA A 80 8.47 26.86 0.21
C ALA A 80 9.66 26.90 1.19
N PHE A 81 9.59 26.15 2.29
CA PHE A 81 10.55 26.22 3.39
C PHE A 81 11.18 24.87 3.77
N GLY A 82 10.78 23.80 3.09
CA GLY A 82 11.16 22.44 3.44
C GLY A 82 10.22 21.78 4.44
N LYS A 83 10.34 20.46 4.57
CA LYS A 83 9.62 19.71 5.60
C LYS A 83 10.30 19.93 6.95
N PRO A 84 9.55 20.23 8.03
CA PRO A 84 10.10 20.21 9.38
C PRO A 84 10.80 18.88 9.64
N VAL A 85 12.06 18.94 10.04
CA VAL A 85 12.83 17.75 10.40
C VAL A 85 12.40 17.33 11.79
N GLU A 86 11.71 16.20 11.87
CA GLU A 86 11.44 15.55 13.15
C GLU A 86 12.76 14.98 13.67
N LYS A 87 13.37 15.69 14.63
CA LYS A 87 14.50 15.16 15.40
C LYS A 87 13.92 14.27 16.49
N GLN A 88 14.21 12.98 16.41
CA GLN A 88 13.94 12.06 17.50
C GLN A 88 15.21 11.95 18.33
N ASP A 89 15.14 12.40 19.59
CA ASP A 89 16.16 12.08 20.56
C ASP A 89 15.98 10.60 20.92
N ALA A 90 16.78 9.73 20.29
CA ALA A 90 16.84 8.34 20.67
C ALA A 90 17.35 8.28 22.12
N LYS A 91 16.46 7.90 23.04
CA LYS A 91 16.89 7.53 24.39
C LYS A 91 17.73 6.26 24.27
N GLU A 92 18.86 6.23 24.95
CA GLU A 92 19.70 5.02 25.04
C GLU A 92 18.81 3.85 25.51
N GLY A 93 18.57 2.92 24.59
CA GLY A 93 17.94 1.65 24.87
C GLY A 93 18.98 0.64 25.34
N LYS A 94 18.51 -0.45 25.94
CA LYS A 94 19.38 -1.59 26.25
C LYS A 94 20.02 -2.12 24.97
N THR A 95 21.31 -2.41 25.02
CA THR A 95 22.03 -2.94 23.86
C THR A 95 21.51 -4.35 23.51
N LEU A 96 21.74 -4.78 22.27
CA LEU A 96 21.41 -6.15 21.84
C LEU A 96 22.11 -7.20 22.74
N ALA A 97 23.32 -6.89 23.19
CA ALA A 97 24.08 -7.72 24.13
C ALA A 97 23.36 -7.88 25.48
N GLU A 98 22.81 -6.80 26.04
CA GLU A 98 22.04 -6.84 27.28
C GLU A 98 20.74 -7.63 27.15
N LEU A 99 20.07 -7.54 25.99
CA LEU A 99 18.84 -8.29 25.75
C LEU A 99 19.11 -9.79 25.61
N LEU A 100 20.20 -10.15 24.91
CA LEU A 100 20.61 -11.53 24.75
C LEU A 100 21.07 -12.15 26.08
N ALA A 101 21.86 -11.42 26.88
CA ALA A 101 22.28 -11.88 28.21
C ALA A 101 21.07 -12.25 29.09
N ARG A 102 20.05 -11.38 29.12
CA ARG A 102 18.81 -11.64 29.85
C ARG A 102 18.07 -12.90 29.37
N SER A 103 18.11 -13.21 28.07
CA SER A 103 17.43 -14.40 27.55
C SER A 103 18.11 -15.71 27.93
N PHE A 104 19.44 -15.71 28.09
CA PHE A 104 20.18 -16.89 28.51
C PHE A 104 20.05 -17.16 30.01
N GLU A 105 19.98 -16.11 30.83
CA GLU A 105 19.77 -16.24 32.28
C GLU A 105 18.42 -16.89 32.64
N VAL A 106 17.37 -16.59 31.87
CA VAL A 106 16.04 -17.16 32.07
C VAL A 106 16.02 -18.67 31.76
N GLU A 107 16.75 -19.11 30.75
CA GLU A 107 16.86 -20.51 30.35
C GLU A 107 17.59 -21.37 31.41
N GLU A 108 18.63 -20.85 32.06
CA GLU A 108 19.33 -21.57 33.12
C GLU A 108 18.47 -21.74 34.37
N GLU A 109 17.70 -20.72 34.76
CA GLU A 109 16.77 -20.82 35.87
C GLU A 109 15.62 -21.81 35.59
N GLU A 110 15.08 -21.84 34.37
CA GLU A 110 14.02 -22.79 34.01
C GLU A 110 14.54 -24.22 33.94
N ARG A 111 15.76 -24.44 33.44
CA ARG A 111 16.41 -25.76 33.43
C ARG A 111 16.71 -26.27 34.84
N ALA A 112 17.15 -25.39 35.74
CA ALA A 112 17.37 -25.74 37.14
C ALA A 112 16.07 -26.10 37.86
N LYS A 113 14.97 -25.38 37.59
CA LYS A 113 13.63 -25.69 38.11
C LYS A 113 13.06 -27.00 37.56
N LEU A 114 13.35 -27.34 36.29
CA LEU A 114 12.90 -28.59 35.69
C LEU A 114 13.68 -29.80 36.22
N ALA A 115 15.00 -29.67 36.39
CA ALA A 115 15.86 -30.71 36.95
C ALA A 115 15.53 -31.02 38.42
N ALA A 116 15.16 -30.01 39.21
CA ALA A 116 14.72 -30.19 40.59
C ALA A 116 13.35 -30.89 40.72
N ARG A 117 12.57 -31.01 39.64
CA ARG A 117 11.24 -31.64 39.65
C ARG A 117 11.24 -33.10 39.20
N VAL A 118 12.35 -33.59 38.65
CA VAL A 118 12.50 -35.00 38.26
C VAL A 118 13.22 -35.70 39.40
N GLU A 119 12.47 -36.30 40.34
CA GLU A 119 13.06 -37.22 41.31
C GLU A 119 13.66 -38.44 40.59
N PRO A 120 14.76 -39.03 41.08
CA PRO A 120 15.32 -40.24 40.48
C PRO A 120 14.30 -41.37 40.64
N VAL A 121 13.84 -41.91 39.51
CA VAL A 121 13.14 -43.20 39.50
C VAL A 121 14.13 -44.23 40.04
N SER A 122 13.94 -44.67 41.28
CA SER A 122 14.67 -45.80 41.85
C SER A 122 14.23 -47.05 41.10
N GLU A 123 15.05 -47.50 40.16
CA GLU A 123 15.05 -48.88 39.68
C GLU A 123 15.74 -49.77 40.74
N ASP A 124 15.06 -50.89 41.02
CA ASP A 124 15.50 -52.12 41.68
C ASP A 124 15.53 -52.21 43.22
N ASP A 125 14.62 -53.04 43.74
CA ASP A 125 14.96 -54.23 44.56
C ASP A 125 13.72 -55.16 44.64
N GLU A 126 13.65 -56.18 43.77
CA GLU A 126 12.89 -57.44 43.97
C GLU A 126 13.85 -58.57 44.37
#